data_AF-A0A6A5AQA0-F1
#
_entry.id   AF-A0A6A5AQA0-F1
#
_cell.length_a   1.000
_cell.length_b   1.000
_cell.length_c   1.000
_cell.angle_alpha   90.00
_cell.angle_beta   90.00
_cell.angle_gamma   90.00
#
_symmetry.space_group_name_H-M   'P 1'
#
loop_
_entity.id
_entity.type
_entity.pdbx_description
1 polymer ?
#
loop_
_entity_poly.entity_id
_entity_poly.type
_entity_poly.pdbx_seq_one_letter_code
_entity_poly.pdbx_strand_id
1 'polypeptide(L)'
;MTCETVSDSKGLGRHHMRRAGTSLAVLAVAEADANSNGIPVDSPPPSICTANTSPSPSPTVPSVWLSKVAHARAVFAYRFDMVLCTVRGQVALLVLTGLFLDVAMAPIAIYMSPQTYSSAIYQTIMDILDPKSSSDDFAVWPSEVVVWTTRFLGLVEFMSGFIYLNVVVGFVVDLILSKMDALKQGKMGIVECNHTLVLGWNDMCLSFLHQICLANASEGGGVIVVLCDRPRHDVERQIQDALPDTIKSTIVVSHGNPLMAADLNRVSASLARSITIMATDTRTDVSDAAVLRTLLTIQSLRDGVRGHVVADVGDTDNNMLMKVVSATSDVVVETIMTHQVLGRLIVMCSRSPSLANVYGELLGFDGNEFYAQAWPDLEGLTFGQLADRFADAIPIGVKSSDGKVHLRPPRSRKVKHGDEIIVLAEDNDTYKPSNA
;
A
#
# COMPACT_ATOMS: atom_id res chain seq x y z
N MET A 1 1.45 -28.88 -0.87
CA MET A 1 2.32 -29.31 -1.98
C MET A 1 3.60 -28.52 -1.91
N THR A 2 4.63 -29.12 -1.33
CA THR A 2 5.99 -28.60 -1.22
C THR A 2 6.80 -29.04 -2.44
N CYS A 3 7.61 -28.16 -3.01
CA CYS A 3 8.52 -28.51 -4.10
C CYS A 3 9.95 -28.16 -3.69
N GLU A 4 10.75 -29.20 -3.45
CA GLU A 4 12.21 -29.18 -3.43
C GLU A 4 12.73 -29.70 -4.78
N THR A 5 13.87 -29.17 -5.25
CA THR A 5 14.97 -29.85 -5.98
C THR A 5 16.02 -28.78 -6.34
N VAL A 6 17.20 -28.75 -5.70
CA VAL A 6 18.45 -29.48 -6.00
C VAL A 6 19.22 -28.97 -7.23
N SER A 7 20.20 -28.11 -6.95
CA SER A 7 21.62 -28.12 -7.37
C SER A 7 22.06 -29.01 -8.54
N ASP A 8 22.71 -28.42 -9.56
CA ASP A 8 24.10 -28.77 -9.89
C ASP A 8 24.87 -27.70 -10.70
N SER A 9 26.18 -27.92 -10.83
CA SER A 9 27.28 -26.95 -10.81
C SER A 9 28.11 -26.85 -12.11
N LYS A 10 28.91 -25.76 -12.20
CA LYS A 10 30.11 -25.43 -13.05
C LYS A 10 29.92 -24.12 -13.83
N GLY A 11 30.80 -23.12 -13.85
CA GLY A 11 32.12 -22.90 -13.28
C GLY A 11 32.75 -21.67 -13.95
N LEU A 12 33.46 -20.85 -13.17
CA LEU A 12 34.47 -19.83 -13.52
C LEU A 12 34.04 -18.51 -14.22
N GLY A 13 34.35 -17.39 -13.53
CA GLY A 13 34.40 -16.05 -14.10
C GLY A 13 34.40 -14.92 -13.05
N ARG A 14 35.48 -14.80 -12.27
CA ARG A 14 35.70 -13.63 -11.36
C ARG A 14 35.92 -12.37 -12.20
N HIS A 15 35.08 -11.33 -12.04
CA HIS A 15 35.51 -9.93 -12.12
C HIS A 15 34.65 -9.03 -11.24
N HIS A 16 35.32 -8.21 -10.43
CA HIS A 16 34.77 -7.19 -9.54
C HIS A 16 34.02 -6.09 -10.30
N MET A 17 32.83 -5.72 -9.85
CA MET A 17 32.28 -4.38 -10.11
C MET A 17 31.57 -3.86 -8.85
N ARG A 18 32.27 -2.94 -8.16
CA ARG A 18 31.77 -2.17 -7.01
C ARG A 18 31.14 -0.87 -7.52
N ARG A 19 29.94 -0.55 -7.01
CA ARG A 19 29.38 0.78 -6.73
C ARG A 19 29.55 1.88 -7.80
N ALA A 20 28.51 2.09 -8.60
CA ALA A 20 28.25 3.37 -9.27
C ALA A 20 27.03 4.03 -8.59
N GLY A 21 27.27 5.01 -7.74
CA GLY A 21 26.21 5.69 -6.96
C GLY A 21 26.60 7.08 -6.48
N THR A 22 27.54 7.74 -7.15
CA THR A 22 28.08 9.04 -6.70
C THR A 22 28.19 10.07 -7.82
N SER A 23 27.70 9.79 -9.03
CA SER A 23 27.94 10.64 -10.21
C SER A 23 26.77 11.52 -10.66
N LEU A 24 25.64 11.54 -9.96
CA LEU A 24 24.46 12.36 -10.35
C LEU A 24 24.27 13.62 -9.52
N ALA A 25 24.86 13.71 -8.32
CA ALA A 25 24.77 14.91 -7.47
C ALA A 25 25.73 16.04 -7.89
N VAL A 26 26.78 15.73 -8.67
CA VAL A 26 27.79 16.71 -9.11
C VAL A 26 27.36 17.44 -10.40
N LEU A 27 26.41 16.90 -11.15
CA LEU A 27 25.88 17.53 -12.37
C LEU A 27 24.77 18.56 -12.10
N ALA A 28 24.07 18.48 -10.97
CA ALA A 28 22.95 19.39 -10.66
C ALA A 28 23.38 20.78 -10.13
N VAL A 29 24.65 20.96 -9.75
CA VAL A 29 25.15 22.25 -9.21
C VAL A 29 25.84 23.10 -10.28
N ALA A 30 26.33 22.49 -11.37
CA ALA A 30 27.06 23.21 -12.42
C ALA A 30 26.17 23.98 -13.42
N GLU A 31 24.86 23.73 -13.43
CA GLU A 31 23.93 24.29 -14.43
C GLU A 31 23.07 25.45 -13.88
N ALA A 32 23.13 25.69 -12.56
CA ALA A 32 22.39 26.77 -11.90
C ALA A 32 23.12 28.14 -11.94
N ASP A 33 24.45 28.16 -12.14
CA ASP A 33 25.24 29.41 -12.18
C ASP A 33 25.33 30.05 -13.57
N ALA A 34 24.83 29.39 -14.61
CA ALA A 34 24.95 29.86 -16.00
C ALA A 34 23.83 30.81 -16.45
N ASN A 35 22.84 31.13 -15.61
CA ASN A 35 21.65 31.86 -16.08
C ASN A 35 21.08 32.90 -15.09
N SER A 36 21.88 33.85 -14.64
CA SER A 36 21.36 35.09 -14.03
C SER A 36 21.95 36.34 -14.71
N ASN A 37 21.17 36.87 -15.67
CA ASN A 37 21.41 38.16 -16.28
C ASN A 37 20.95 39.30 -15.34
N GLY A 38 21.90 40.12 -14.91
CA GLY A 38 21.81 41.59 -14.81
C GLY A 38 20.78 42.24 -13.87
N ILE A 39 21.22 42.61 -12.66
CA ILE A 39 20.79 43.83 -11.94
C ILE A 39 22.01 44.36 -11.13
N PRO A 40 22.36 45.67 -11.19
CA PRO A 40 23.51 46.19 -10.47
C PRO A 40 23.17 46.53 -9.02
N VAL A 41 24.03 46.14 -8.08
CA VAL A 41 23.99 46.61 -6.68
C VAL A 41 25.36 47.22 -6.36
N ASP A 42 25.33 48.51 -6.01
CA ASP A 42 26.49 49.33 -5.63
C ASP A 42 27.29 48.72 -4.48
N SER A 43 28.62 48.67 -4.64
CA SER A 43 29.58 48.34 -3.58
C SER A 43 30.55 49.51 -3.36
N PRO A 44 30.88 49.89 -2.11
CA PRO A 44 31.92 50.88 -1.83
C PRO A 44 33.33 50.24 -1.91
N PRO A 45 34.41 51.05 -2.08
CA PRO A 45 35.68 50.58 -2.64
C PRO A 45 36.53 49.75 -1.65
N PRO A 46 37.50 48.96 -2.17
CA PRO A 46 38.23 47.99 -1.37
C PRO A 46 39.30 48.66 -0.51
N SER A 47 39.32 48.32 0.78
CA SER A 47 40.45 48.60 1.66
C SER A 47 41.58 47.61 1.39
N ILE A 48 42.77 48.18 1.17
CA ILE A 48 44.04 47.49 0.92
C ILE A 48 44.42 46.72 2.19
N CYS A 49 44.33 45.39 2.17
CA CYS A 49 44.94 44.53 3.18
C CYS A 49 46.35 44.14 2.74
N THR A 50 47.34 44.79 3.33
CA THR A 50 48.76 44.46 3.25
C THR A 50 49.02 43.05 3.78
N ALA A 51 49.65 42.23 2.94
CA ALA A 51 50.15 40.90 3.30
C ALA A 51 51.26 41.03 4.34
N ASN A 52 51.00 40.56 5.56
CA ASN A 52 52.05 40.20 6.51
C ASN A 52 52.18 38.68 6.55
N THR A 53 53.23 38.20 5.90
CA THR A 53 53.78 36.85 6.03
C THR A 53 54.32 36.65 7.43
N SER A 54 53.64 35.83 8.24
CA SER A 54 54.28 35.06 9.31
C SER A 54 54.14 33.57 8.97
N PRO A 55 55.19 32.75 9.19
CA PRO A 55 55.12 31.33 8.89
C PRO A 55 54.22 30.66 9.94
N SER A 56 53.16 30.00 9.48
CA SER A 56 52.37 29.12 10.33
C SER A 56 53.23 27.94 10.78
N PRO A 57 53.17 27.51 12.06
CA PRO A 57 53.83 26.29 12.48
C PRO A 57 53.11 25.09 11.87
N SER A 58 53.89 24.11 11.41
CA SER A 58 53.43 22.80 10.94
C SER A 58 52.39 22.18 11.88
N PRO A 59 51.36 21.48 11.37
CA PRO A 59 50.31 20.90 12.21
C PRO A 59 50.94 19.86 13.13
N THR A 60 50.93 20.15 14.42
CA THR A 60 51.30 19.17 15.45
C THR A 60 50.32 18.00 15.38
N VAL A 61 50.89 16.81 15.38
CA VAL A 61 50.25 15.48 15.28
C VAL A 61 49.09 15.20 16.28
N PRO A 62 48.89 15.89 17.43
CA PRO A 62 47.75 15.61 18.32
C PRO A 62 46.36 15.97 17.76
N SER A 63 46.28 16.88 16.78
CA SER A 63 45.00 17.43 16.28
C SER A 63 44.18 16.44 15.43
N VAL A 64 44.85 15.51 14.74
CA VAL A 64 44.20 14.50 13.86
C VAL A 64 43.60 13.35 14.68
N TRP A 65 44.13 13.07 15.87
CA TRP A 65 43.62 12.01 16.74
C TRP A 65 42.35 12.46 17.47
N LEU A 66 42.34 13.70 17.96
CA LEU A 66 41.17 14.32 18.59
C LEU A 66 40.00 14.47 17.60
N SER A 67 40.27 14.80 16.34
CA SER A 67 39.23 14.89 15.30
C SER A 67 38.64 13.54 14.91
N LYS A 68 39.46 12.48 14.87
CA LYS A 68 38.99 11.10 14.64
C LYS A 68 38.13 10.58 15.78
N VAL A 69 38.47 10.90 17.03
CA VAL A 69 37.66 10.54 18.21
C VAL A 69 36.34 11.31 18.22
N ALA A 70 36.36 12.60 17.90
CA ALA A 70 35.13 13.40 17.78
C ALA A 70 34.22 12.91 16.65
N HIS A 71 34.79 12.56 15.49
CA HIS A 71 34.04 11.98 14.37
C HIS A 71 33.48 10.59 14.71
N ALA A 72 34.25 9.74 15.38
CA ALA A 72 33.78 8.44 15.84
C ALA A 72 32.63 8.56 16.85
N ARG A 73 32.69 9.54 17.77
CA ARG A 73 31.59 9.84 18.70
C ARG A 73 30.34 10.36 17.98
N ALA A 74 30.50 11.20 16.97
CA ALA A 74 29.39 11.71 16.16
C ALA A 74 28.72 10.61 15.32
N VAL A 75 29.51 9.72 14.71
CA VAL A 75 28.99 8.56 13.97
C VAL A 75 28.31 7.56 14.90
N PHE A 76 28.84 7.38 16.11
CA PHE A 76 28.20 6.55 17.13
C PHE A 76 26.87 7.14 17.59
N ALA A 77 26.84 8.44 17.93
CA ALA A 77 25.60 9.14 18.30
C ALA A 77 24.56 9.05 17.18
N TYR A 78 24.95 9.31 15.93
CA TYR A 78 24.06 9.17 14.78
C TYR A 78 23.49 7.75 14.60
N ARG A 79 24.32 6.72 14.76
CA ARG A 79 23.86 5.32 14.68
C ARG A 79 22.94 4.94 15.84
N PHE A 80 23.22 5.47 17.03
CA PHE A 80 22.39 5.28 18.21
C PHE A 80 21.03 5.97 18.05
N ASP A 81 21.02 7.21 17.57
CA ASP A 81 19.81 7.99 17.27
C ASP A 81 18.97 7.30 16.18
N MET A 82 19.59 6.72 15.16
CA MET A 82 18.86 5.92 14.15
C MET A 82 18.19 4.67 14.73
N VAL A 83 18.82 4.01 15.71
CA VAL A 83 18.21 2.86 16.39
C VAL A 83 17.04 3.34 17.26
N LEU A 84 17.20 4.45 17.98
CA LEU A 84 16.15 5.10 18.79
C LEU A 84 14.92 5.52 18.00
N CYS A 85 15.06 5.86 16.72
CA CYS A 85 13.91 6.19 15.87
C CYS A 85 13.04 4.97 15.49
N THR A 86 13.53 3.74 15.70
CA THR A 86 12.77 2.53 15.38
C THR A 86 12.07 1.98 16.61
N VAL A 87 10.82 1.50 16.45
CA VAL A 87 10.07 0.84 17.54
C VAL A 87 10.86 -0.31 18.16
N ARG A 88 11.56 -1.10 17.33
CA ARG A 88 12.42 -2.20 17.80
C ARG A 88 13.59 -1.71 18.65
N GLY A 89 14.21 -0.58 18.27
CA GLY A 89 15.30 0.01 19.03
C GLY A 89 14.84 0.67 20.33
N GLN A 90 13.66 1.29 20.35
CA GLN A 90 13.05 1.83 21.56
C GLN A 90 12.72 0.73 22.57
N VAL A 91 12.10 -0.37 22.12
CA VAL A 91 11.86 -1.57 22.95
C VAL A 91 13.18 -2.14 23.48
N ALA A 92 14.19 -2.30 22.61
CA ALA A 92 15.48 -2.82 23.01
C ALA A 92 16.17 -1.93 24.06
N LEU A 93 16.12 -0.61 23.90
CA LEU A 93 16.65 0.34 24.89
C LEU A 93 15.91 0.23 26.22
N LEU A 94 14.58 0.17 26.19
CA LEU A 94 13.75 0.10 27.39
C LEU A 94 14.05 -1.19 28.17
N VAL A 95 14.16 -2.33 27.47
CA VAL A 95 14.58 -3.62 28.06
C VAL A 95 16.02 -3.56 28.60
N LEU A 96 16.96 -2.97 27.86
CA LEU A 96 18.35 -2.82 28.32
C LEU A 96 18.45 -1.92 29.55
N THR A 97 17.66 -0.86 29.61
CA THR A 97 17.61 0.06 30.74
C THR A 97 17.00 -0.61 31.97
N GLY A 98 15.95 -1.42 31.79
CA GLY A 98 15.38 -2.26 32.84
C GLY A 98 16.40 -3.26 33.39
N LEU A 99 17.04 -4.03 32.51
CA LEU A 99 18.06 -5.01 32.92
C LEU A 99 19.25 -4.34 33.63
N PHE A 100 19.67 -3.16 33.16
CA PHE A 100 20.69 -2.37 33.83
C PHE A 100 20.25 -1.92 35.24
N LEU A 101 19.00 -1.47 35.38
CA LEU A 101 18.43 -1.08 36.67
C LEU A 101 18.33 -2.29 37.62
N ASP A 102 17.88 -3.45 37.13
CA ASP A 102 17.81 -4.70 37.91
C ASP A 102 19.20 -5.10 38.46
N VAL A 103 20.22 -5.08 37.60
CA VAL A 103 21.61 -5.41 37.98
C VAL A 103 22.21 -4.38 38.94
N ALA A 104 21.88 -3.09 38.76
CA ALA A 104 22.37 -2.00 39.61
C ALA A 104 21.72 -2.00 41.00
N MET A 105 20.47 -2.45 41.12
CA MET A 105 19.71 -2.49 42.38
C MET A 105 19.90 -3.82 43.14
N ALA A 106 20.28 -4.91 42.48
CA ALA A 106 20.55 -6.20 43.13
C ALA A 106 21.53 -6.15 44.34
N PRO A 107 22.63 -5.36 44.35
CA PRO A 107 23.49 -5.21 45.53
C PRO A 107 22.79 -4.57 46.73
N ILE A 108 21.82 -3.68 46.48
CA ILE A 108 21.01 -3.04 47.53
C ILE A 108 20.08 -4.07 48.17
N ALA A 109 19.46 -4.92 47.35
CA ALA A 109 18.63 -6.04 47.84
C ALA A 109 19.44 -7.05 48.68
N ILE A 110 20.68 -7.36 48.29
CA ILE A 110 21.58 -8.25 49.06
C ILE A 110 21.96 -7.63 50.42
N TYR A 111 22.10 -6.31 50.48
CA TYR A 111 22.37 -5.60 51.74
C TYR A 111 21.17 -5.64 52.70
N MET A 112 19.94 -5.63 52.17
CA MET A 112 18.69 -5.69 52.94
C MET A 112 18.42 -7.09 53.47
N SER A 113 18.58 -8.12 52.63
CA SER A 113 18.41 -9.52 52.97
C SER A 113 19.56 -10.31 52.37
N PRO A 114 20.44 -10.93 53.18
CA PRO A 114 21.57 -11.69 52.66
C PRO A 114 21.07 -12.93 51.91
N GLN A 115 20.97 -12.81 50.59
CA GLN A 115 20.50 -13.82 49.65
C GLN A 115 21.53 -14.08 48.55
N THR A 116 21.38 -15.19 47.83
CA THR A 116 22.19 -15.46 46.62
C THR A 116 21.92 -14.42 45.55
N TYR A 117 22.94 -14.00 44.78
CA TYR A 117 22.82 -12.94 43.76
C TYR A 117 21.69 -13.18 42.74
N SER A 118 21.45 -14.43 42.33
CA SER A 118 20.34 -14.78 41.44
C SER A 118 18.97 -14.57 42.07
N SER A 119 18.84 -14.82 43.37
CA SER A 119 17.62 -14.56 44.14
C SER A 119 17.39 -13.07 44.33
N ALA A 120 18.47 -12.29 44.48
CA ALA A 120 18.38 -10.84 44.60
C ALA A 120 17.86 -10.20 43.32
N ILE A 121 18.33 -10.63 42.13
CA ILE A 121 17.79 -10.15 40.85
C ILE A 121 16.29 -10.46 40.73
N TYR A 122 15.89 -11.70 41.06
CA TYR A 122 14.49 -12.08 41.04
C TYR A 122 13.64 -11.21 41.98
N GLN A 123 14.14 -10.96 43.19
CA GLN A 123 13.48 -10.13 44.18
C GLN A 123 13.34 -8.69 43.69
N THR A 124 14.40 -8.08 43.15
CA THR A 124 14.36 -6.73 42.57
C THR A 124 13.34 -6.62 41.43
N ILE A 125 13.24 -7.63 40.55
CA ILE A 125 12.22 -7.64 39.48
C ILE A 125 10.81 -7.71 40.08
N MET A 126 10.61 -8.52 41.11
CA MET A 126 9.32 -8.62 41.80
C MET A 126 8.98 -7.34 42.54
N ASP A 127 9.95 -6.68 43.16
CA ASP A 127 9.78 -5.42 43.89
C ASP A 127 9.51 -4.23 42.93
N ILE A 128 10.02 -4.29 41.68
CA ILE A 128 9.68 -3.33 40.62
C ILE A 128 8.24 -3.54 40.12
N LEU A 129 7.77 -4.78 40.01
CA LEU A 129 6.41 -5.10 39.55
C LEU A 129 5.35 -4.88 40.63
N ASP A 130 5.65 -5.30 41.85
CA ASP A 130 4.79 -5.24 43.04
C ASP A 130 5.66 -4.89 44.27
N PRO A 131 5.88 -3.59 44.52
CA PRO A 131 6.71 -3.16 45.64
C PRO A 131 6.05 -3.51 46.97
N LYS A 132 6.43 -4.65 47.52
CA LYS A 132 5.97 -5.12 48.81
C LYS A 132 7.04 -4.84 49.86
N SER A 133 6.69 -4.00 50.84
CA SER A 133 7.47 -3.90 52.08
C SER A 133 7.29 -5.19 52.87
N SER A 134 8.24 -6.12 52.80
CA SER A 134 8.31 -7.26 53.73
C SER A 134 8.71 -6.75 55.11
N SER A 135 7.72 -6.53 55.97
CA SER A 135 7.89 -6.04 57.34
C SER A 135 8.52 -7.04 58.31
N ASP A 136 8.64 -8.31 57.91
CA ASP A 136 8.72 -9.40 58.89
C ASP A 136 10.16 -9.91 59.14
N ASP A 137 11.14 -9.57 58.31
CA ASP A 137 12.54 -10.04 58.43
C ASP A 137 13.52 -9.01 59.02
N PHE A 138 13.03 -7.84 59.47
CA PHE A 138 13.87 -6.76 60.00
C PHE A 138 14.49 -7.03 61.39
N ALA A 139 14.28 -8.22 61.96
CA ALA A 139 14.58 -8.54 63.36
C ALA A 139 16.08 -8.81 63.67
N VAL A 140 17.01 -8.61 62.74
CA VAL A 140 18.42 -9.07 62.90
C VAL A 140 19.44 -7.96 63.21
N TRP A 141 19.10 -6.66 63.11
CA TRP A 141 20.08 -5.57 63.27
C TRP A 141 19.82 -4.65 64.49
N PRO A 142 20.70 -4.57 65.51
CA PRO A 142 20.40 -3.92 66.80
C PRO A 142 20.62 -2.39 66.85
N SER A 143 20.83 -1.70 65.72
CA SER A 143 21.16 -0.27 65.72
C SER A 143 20.16 0.57 64.91
N GLU A 144 19.68 1.68 65.48
CA GLU A 144 18.72 2.58 64.83
C GLU A 144 19.20 3.10 63.47
N VAL A 145 20.52 3.27 63.32
CA VAL A 145 21.16 3.73 62.09
C VAL A 145 20.91 2.76 60.92
N VAL A 146 20.96 1.44 61.17
CA VAL A 146 20.75 0.43 60.13
C VAL A 146 19.28 0.43 59.67
N VAL A 147 18.33 0.58 60.60
CA VAL A 147 16.88 0.63 60.28
C VAL A 147 16.51 1.84 59.43
N TRP A 148 17.08 3.01 59.69
CA TRP A 148 16.86 4.19 58.85
C TRP A 148 17.56 4.09 57.49
N THR A 149 18.73 3.46 57.44
CA THR A 149 19.47 3.24 56.19
C THR A 149 18.71 2.32 55.25
N THR A 150 18.16 1.21 55.75
CA THR A 150 17.35 0.29 54.94
C THR A 150 16.04 0.92 54.47
N ARG A 151 15.36 1.71 55.32
CA ARG A 151 14.16 2.46 54.90
C ARG A 151 14.44 3.44 53.77
N PHE A 152 15.57 4.16 53.83
CA PHE A 152 15.96 5.09 52.78
C PHE A 152 16.30 4.37 51.48
N LEU A 153 17.06 3.27 51.54
CA LEU A 153 17.37 2.46 50.37
C LEU A 153 16.11 1.86 49.72
N GLY A 154 15.13 1.43 50.52
CA GLY A 154 13.87 0.88 50.03
C GLY A 154 12.99 1.96 49.38
N LEU A 155 13.05 3.20 49.87
CA LEU A 155 12.40 4.33 49.22
C LEU A 155 13.04 4.64 47.85
N VAL A 156 14.37 4.57 47.73
CA VAL A 156 15.08 4.75 46.46
C VAL A 156 14.70 3.65 45.47
N GLU A 157 14.65 2.41 45.94
CA GLU A 157 14.21 1.26 45.16
C GLU A 157 12.78 1.44 44.64
N PHE A 158 11.84 1.78 45.53
CA PHE A 158 10.47 2.09 45.17
C PHE A 158 10.36 3.23 44.14
N MET A 159 11.01 4.36 44.36
CA MET A 159 10.95 5.50 43.45
C MET A 159 11.51 5.15 42.06
N SER A 160 12.62 4.41 42.01
CA SER A 160 13.24 3.99 40.76
C SER A 160 12.38 2.99 39.98
N GLY A 161 11.85 1.97 40.66
CA GLY A 161 10.96 0.97 40.07
C GLY A 161 9.64 1.58 39.62
N PHE A 162 9.06 2.47 40.42
CA PHE A 162 7.83 3.20 40.09
C PHE A 162 8.01 4.08 38.85
N ILE A 163 9.09 4.87 38.77
CA ILE A 163 9.37 5.71 37.59
C ILE A 163 9.56 4.82 36.35
N TYR A 164 10.34 3.75 36.46
CA TYR A 164 10.59 2.83 35.36
C TYR A 164 9.29 2.18 34.87
N LEU A 165 8.46 1.66 35.79
CA LEU A 165 7.17 1.05 35.46
C LEU A 165 6.22 2.03 34.75
N ASN A 166 6.16 3.29 35.19
CA ASN A 166 5.34 4.31 34.53
C ASN A 166 5.84 4.62 33.10
N VAL A 167 7.15 4.67 32.89
CA VAL A 167 7.74 4.85 31.54
C VAL A 167 7.42 3.65 30.65
N VAL A 168 7.54 2.43 31.17
CA VAL A 168 7.20 1.19 30.44
C VAL A 168 5.72 1.20 30.04
N VAL A 169 4.82 1.49 30.99
CA VAL A 169 3.38 1.53 30.72
C VAL A 169 3.05 2.61 29.70
N GLY A 170 3.60 3.82 29.83
CA GLY A 170 3.41 4.90 28.85
C GLY A 170 3.83 4.49 27.44
N PHE A 171 5.01 3.89 27.30
CA PHE A 171 5.50 3.38 26.03
C PHE A 171 4.62 2.28 25.44
N VAL A 172 4.17 1.33 26.27
CA VAL A 172 3.28 0.24 25.83
C VAL A 172 1.94 0.79 25.36
N VAL A 173 1.36 1.75 26.09
CA VAL A 173 0.11 2.42 25.69
C VAL A 173 0.29 3.12 24.35
N ASP A 174 1.35 3.92 24.18
CA ASP A 174 1.63 4.61 22.91
C ASP A 174 1.86 3.64 21.74
N LEU A 175 2.52 2.51 22.00
CA LEU A 175 2.72 1.46 21.01
C LEU A 175 1.39 0.82 20.59
N ILE A 176 0.49 0.54 21.54
CA ILE A 176 -0.84 0.00 21.25
C ILE A 176 -1.68 1.03 20.49
N LEU A 177 -1.68 2.29 20.94
CA LEU A 177 -2.42 3.38 20.29
C LEU A 177 -1.94 3.60 18.86
N SER A 178 -0.62 3.68 18.62
CA SER A 178 -0.07 3.86 17.28
C SER A 178 -0.37 2.68 16.34
N LYS A 179 -0.38 1.44 16.86
CA LYS A 179 -0.83 0.27 16.10
C LYS A 179 -2.31 0.34 15.79
N MET A 180 -3.13 0.70 16.76
CA MET A 180 -4.57 0.90 16.59
C MET A 180 -4.86 2.01 15.58
N ASP A 181 -4.09 3.10 15.57
CA ASP A 181 -4.24 4.19 14.60
C ASP A 181 -3.83 3.77 13.20
N ALA A 182 -2.77 2.95 13.05
CA ALA A 182 -2.43 2.37 11.76
C ALA A 182 -3.54 1.43 11.24
N LEU A 183 -4.19 0.66 12.12
CA LEU A 183 -5.37 -0.16 11.81
C LEU A 183 -6.54 0.71 11.36
N LYS A 184 -6.87 1.76 12.12
CA LYS A 184 -7.92 2.74 11.81
C LYS A 184 -7.67 3.45 10.49
N GLN A 185 -6.42 3.72 10.14
CA GLN A 185 -6.05 4.36 8.88
C GLN A 185 -6.13 3.39 7.67
N GLY A 186 -6.38 2.09 7.86
CA GLY A 186 -6.47 1.14 6.74
C GLY A 186 -5.12 0.79 6.10
N LYS A 187 -4.01 1.00 6.81
CA LYS A 187 -2.64 0.70 6.34
C LYS A 187 -2.26 -0.77 6.48
N MET A 188 -3.22 -1.66 6.68
CA MET A 188 -2.96 -3.09 6.77
C MET A 188 -2.69 -3.67 5.39
N GLY A 189 -1.90 -4.75 5.37
CA GLY A 189 -1.75 -5.59 4.20
C GLY A 189 -3.02 -6.39 3.98
N ILE A 190 -3.55 -6.34 2.77
CA ILE A 190 -4.70 -7.11 2.33
C ILE A 190 -4.15 -8.39 1.70
N VAL A 191 -4.58 -9.55 2.21
CA VAL A 191 -4.10 -10.88 1.78
C VAL A 191 -5.12 -11.57 0.86
N GLU A 192 -6.08 -10.80 0.35
CA GLU A 192 -7.18 -11.30 -0.46
C GLU A 192 -6.71 -11.68 -1.88
N CYS A 193 -7.21 -12.81 -2.37
CA CYS A 193 -6.93 -13.31 -3.72
C CYS A 193 -8.19 -13.19 -4.59
N ASN A 194 -8.03 -13.00 -5.90
CA ASN A 194 -9.16 -12.94 -6.85
C ASN A 194 -10.18 -11.82 -6.53
N HIS A 195 -9.72 -10.74 -5.91
CA HIS A 195 -10.55 -9.59 -5.55
C HIS A 195 -10.59 -8.54 -6.68
N THR A 196 -11.60 -7.67 -6.67
CA THR A 196 -11.66 -6.49 -7.54
C THR A 196 -10.95 -5.33 -6.86
N LEU A 197 -9.91 -4.77 -7.47
CA LEU A 197 -9.16 -3.65 -6.93
C LEU A 197 -9.55 -2.35 -7.63
N VAL A 198 -10.01 -1.35 -6.88
CA VAL A 198 -10.33 -0.01 -7.37
C VAL A 198 -9.25 0.95 -6.90
N LEU A 199 -8.60 1.62 -7.85
CA LEU A 199 -7.53 2.58 -7.61
C LEU A 199 -8.04 4.00 -7.88
N GLY A 200 -7.95 4.86 -6.86
CA GLY A 200 -8.48 6.22 -6.92
C GLY A 200 -9.90 6.33 -6.36
N TRP A 201 -10.35 7.58 -6.21
CA TRP A 201 -11.69 7.91 -5.74
C TRP A 201 -12.26 9.13 -6.46
N ASN A 202 -13.46 9.00 -7.02
CA ASN A 202 -14.23 10.07 -7.64
C ASN A 202 -15.73 9.92 -7.32
N ASP A 203 -16.55 10.85 -7.82
CA ASP A 203 -17.99 10.88 -7.52
C ASP A 203 -18.75 9.69 -8.12
N MET A 204 -18.19 9.02 -9.14
CA MET A 204 -18.77 7.83 -9.77
C MET A 204 -18.43 6.54 -9.03
N CYS A 205 -17.47 6.56 -8.08
CA CYS A 205 -17.05 5.37 -7.33
C CYS A 205 -18.21 4.70 -6.60
N LEU A 206 -19.11 5.46 -5.99
CA LEU A 206 -20.24 4.87 -5.24
C LEU A 206 -21.18 4.09 -6.16
N SER A 207 -21.54 4.67 -7.31
CA SER A 207 -22.35 3.98 -8.33
C SER A 207 -21.61 2.77 -8.89
N PHE A 208 -20.32 2.88 -9.15
CA PHE A 208 -19.49 1.77 -9.61
C PHE A 208 -19.46 0.61 -8.59
N LEU A 209 -19.22 0.90 -7.30
CA LEU A 209 -19.22 -0.10 -6.24
C LEU A 209 -20.58 -0.79 -6.13
N HIS A 210 -21.68 -0.05 -6.25
CA HIS A 210 -23.02 -0.63 -6.23
C HIS A 210 -23.24 -1.63 -7.36
N GLN A 211 -22.85 -1.26 -8.59
CA GLN A 211 -22.96 -2.11 -9.76
C GLN A 211 -22.07 -3.38 -9.67
N ILE A 212 -20.85 -3.27 -9.14
CA ILE A 212 -20.00 -4.45 -8.91
C ILE A 212 -20.54 -5.36 -7.80
N CYS A 213 -21.16 -4.80 -6.76
CA CYS A 213 -21.83 -5.60 -5.73
C CYS A 213 -23.01 -6.39 -6.30
N LEU A 214 -23.78 -5.79 -7.22
CA LEU A 214 -24.86 -6.47 -7.95
C LEU A 214 -24.30 -7.59 -8.84
N ALA A 215 -23.29 -7.30 -9.66
CA ALA A 215 -22.66 -8.30 -10.53
C ALA A 215 -22.11 -9.52 -9.75
N ASN A 216 -21.50 -9.28 -8.58
CA ASN A 216 -20.98 -10.36 -7.74
C ASN A 216 -22.06 -11.11 -6.95
N ALA A 217 -23.31 -10.63 -6.93
CA ALA A 217 -24.39 -11.26 -6.16
C ALA A 217 -24.68 -12.69 -6.65
N SER A 218 -24.63 -12.89 -7.98
CA SER A 218 -24.82 -14.20 -8.62
C SER A 218 -23.69 -15.20 -8.27
N GLU A 219 -22.46 -14.70 -8.05
CA GLU A 219 -21.31 -15.52 -7.64
C GLU A 219 -21.27 -15.79 -6.11
N GLY A 220 -22.25 -15.32 -5.34
CA GLY A 220 -22.31 -15.48 -3.89
C GLY A 220 -21.63 -14.37 -3.09
N GLY A 221 -21.31 -13.25 -3.73
CA GLY A 221 -20.61 -12.09 -3.16
C GLY A 221 -19.13 -12.05 -3.54
N GLY A 222 -18.57 -10.85 -3.59
CA GLY A 222 -17.16 -10.62 -3.94
C GLY A 222 -16.45 -9.71 -2.95
N VAL A 223 -15.11 -9.78 -2.94
CA VAL A 223 -14.28 -8.83 -2.19
C VAL A 223 -13.87 -7.70 -3.11
N ILE A 224 -14.18 -6.46 -2.70
CA ILE A 224 -13.83 -5.24 -3.43
C ILE A 224 -12.90 -4.42 -2.55
N VAL A 225 -11.69 -4.16 -3.05
CA VAL A 225 -10.69 -3.38 -2.35
C VAL A 225 -10.61 -2.00 -2.99
N VAL A 226 -10.71 -0.94 -2.19
CA VAL A 226 -10.59 0.45 -2.67
C VAL A 226 -9.31 1.05 -2.10
N LEU A 227 -8.36 1.43 -2.97
CA LEU A 227 -7.15 2.15 -2.59
C LEU A 227 -7.27 3.62 -3.01
N CYS A 228 -7.32 4.51 -2.02
CA CYS A 228 -7.44 5.95 -2.25
C CYS A 228 -6.58 6.75 -1.26
N ASP A 229 -6.30 8.00 -1.61
CA ASP A 229 -5.56 8.98 -0.77
C ASP A 229 -6.45 9.64 0.30
N ARG A 230 -7.76 9.38 0.28
CA ARG A 230 -8.71 9.86 1.27
C ARG A 230 -8.64 9.03 2.56
N PRO A 231 -8.92 9.65 3.71
CA PRO A 231 -8.90 8.93 4.98
C PRO A 231 -10.04 7.90 5.02
N ARG A 232 -9.68 6.66 5.39
CA ARG A 232 -10.57 5.49 5.42
C ARG A 232 -11.96 5.76 6.00
N HIS A 233 -12.03 6.41 7.16
CA HIS A 233 -13.28 6.64 7.87
C HIS A 233 -14.32 7.48 7.11
N ASP A 234 -13.88 8.43 6.27
CA ASP A 234 -14.78 9.28 5.50
C ASP A 234 -15.34 8.52 4.30
N VAL A 235 -14.51 7.70 3.68
CA VAL A 235 -14.87 6.85 2.54
C VAL A 235 -15.81 5.74 3.01
N GLU A 236 -15.52 5.08 4.12
CA GLU A 236 -16.42 4.08 4.71
C GLU A 236 -17.78 4.67 5.09
N ARG A 237 -17.81 5.89 5.63
CA ARG A 237 -19.08 6.59 5.91
C ARG A 237 -19.87 6.84 4.63
N GLN A 238 -19.24 7.34 3.57
CA GLN A 238 -19.91 7.56 2.28
C GLN A 238 -20.44 6.26 1.67
N ILE A 239 -19.68 5.17 1.77
CA ILE A 239 -20.12 3.85 1.30
C ILE A 239 -21.30 3.37 2.14
N GLN A 240 -21.26 3.51 3.47
CA GLN A 240 -22.35 3.08 4.34
C GLN A 240 -23.64 3.89 4.13
N ASP A 241 -23.52 5.20 3.90
CA ASP A 241 -24.66 6.08 3.65
C ASP A 241 -25.32 5.78 2.30
N ALA A 242 -24.52 5.45 1.27
CA ALA A 242 -25.01 5.20 -0.08
C ALA A 242 -25.38 3.73 -0.35
N LEU A 243 -24.72 2.77 0.32
CA LEU A 243 -24.91 1.33 0.17
C LEU A 243 -25.09 0.67 1.54
N PRO A 244 -26.27 0.82 2.18
CA PRO A 244 -26.54 0.18 3.47
C PRO A 244 -26.56 -1.35 3.38
N ASP A 245 -26.97 -1.91 2.23
CA ASP A 245 -26.96 -3.35 1.97
C ASP A 245 -25.89 -3.70 0.92
N THR A 246 -24.69 -4.05 1.37
CA THR A 246 -23.69 -4.68 0.52
C THR A 246 -24.11 -6.12 0.27
N ILE A 247 -24.76 -6.36 -0.88
CA ILE A 247 -25.36 -7.62 -1.35
C ILE A 247 -24.35 -8.78 -1.27
N LYS A 248 -24.15 -9.33 -0.07
CA LYS A 248 -23.14 -10.35 0.31
C LYS A 248 -21.68 -10.03 -0.03
N SER A 249 -21.40 -8.85 -0.60
CA SER A 249 -20.05 -8.43 -0.99
C SER A 249 -19.35 -7.71 0.18
N THR A 250 -18.04 -7.89 0.28
CA THR A 250 -17.22 -7.25 1.32
C THR A 250 -16.40 -6.13 0.70
N ILE A 251 -16.62 -4.88 1.14
CA ILE A 251 -15.86 -3.73 0.68
C ILE A 251 -14.78 -3.39 1.71
N VAL A 252 -13.51 -3.41 1.28
CA VAL A 252 -12.35 -3.09 2.13
C VAL A 252 -11.72 -1.80 1.64
N VAL A 253 -11.77 -0.75 2.46
CA VAL A 253 -11.15 0.54 2.15
C VAL A 253 -9.74 0.60 2.72
N SER A 254 -8.81 1.02 1.87
CA SER A 254 -7.41 1.17 2.20
C SER A 254 -6.90 2.56 1.82
N HIS A 255 -6.23 3.21 2.77
CA HIS A 255 -5.60 4.51 2.53
C HIS A 255 -4.20 4.30 1.94
N GLY A 256 -3.88 4.96 0.83
CA GLY A 256 -2.55 4.93 0.21
C GLY A 256 -2.54 5.59 -1.16
N ASN A 257 -1.36 5.63 -1.78
CA ASN A 257 -1.18 6.24 -3.09
C ASN A 257 -0.96 5.16 -4.16
N PRO A 258 -1.83 5.04 -5.19
CA PRO A 258 -1.68 4.04 -6.26
C PRO A 258 -0.40 4.24 -7.09
N LEU A 259 0.22 5.42 -7.04
CA LEU A 259 1.51 5.69 -7.70
C LEU A 259 2.67 4.94 -7.03
N MET A 260 2.52 4.52 -5.77
CA MET A 260 3.55 3.83 -5.00
C MET A 260 3.40 2.31 -5.11
N ALA A 261 4.44 1.64 -5.63
CA ALA A 261 4.46 0.17 -5.72
C ALA A 261 4.33 -0.54 -4.35
N ALA A 262 4.80 0.10 -3.27
CA ALA A 262 4.64 -0.44 -1.92
C ALA A 262 3.16 -0.54 -1.50
N ASP A 263 2.35 0.45 -1.86
CA ASP A 263 0.91 0.44 -1.57
C ASP A 263 0.16 -0.55 -2.47
N LEU A 264 0.52 -0.67 -3.74
CA LEU A 264 -0.04 -1.69 -4.64
C LEU A 264 0.25 -3.12 -4.15
N ASN A 265 1.47 -3.38 -3.69
CA ASN A 265 1.82 -4.67 -3.08
C ASN A 265 1.05 -4.91 -1.77
N ARG A 266 0.83 -3.85 -0.99
CA ARG A 266 0.08 -3.93 0.27
C ARG A 266 -1.38 -4.30 0.05
N VAL A 267 -1.99 -3.87 -1.05
CA VAL A 267 -3.35 -4.26 -1.44
C VAL A 267 -3.40 -5.53 -2.31
N SER A 268 -2.29 -6.26 -2.45
CA SER A 268 -2.20 -7.47 -3.25
C SER A 268 -2.63 -7.30 -4.72
N ALA A 269 -2.24 -6.19 -5.35
CA ALA A 269 -2.57 -5.91 -6.76
C ALA A 269 -2.17 -7.05 -7.74
N SER A 270 -1.08 -7.76 -7.47
CA SER A 270 -0.63 -8.91 -8.27
C SER A 270 -1.63 -10.09 -8.30
N LEU A 271 -2.42 -10.23 -7.24
CA LEU A 271 -3.40 -11.31 -7.04
C LEU A 271 -4.84 -10.89 -7.36
N ALA A 272 -5.05 -9.64 -7.75
CA ALA A 272 -6.37 -9.13 -8.11
C ALA A 272 -6.88 -9.75 -9.43
N ARG A 273 -8.19 -10.01 -9.48
CA ARG A 273 -8.90 -10.50 -10.69
C ARG A 273 -9.00 -9.40 -11.74
N SER A 274 -9.30 -8.20 -11.27
CA SER A 274 -9.44 -7.00 -12.07
C SER A 274 -8.96 -5.79 -11.28
N ILE A 275 -8.34 -4.85 -11.97
CA ILE A 275 -7.87 -3.59 -11.41
C ILE A 275 -8.52 -2.46 -12.20
N THR A 276 -9.34 -1.65 -11.56
CA THR A 276 -9.97 -0.48 -12.16
C THR A 276 -9.27 0.78 -11.68
N ILE A 277 -8.66 1.54 -12.59
CA ILE A 277 -8.03 2.83 -12.31
C ILE A 277 -9.02 3.93 -12.66
N MET A 278 -9.42 4.69 -11.65
CA MET A 278 -10.38 5.79 -11.79
C MET A 278 -9.66 7.13 -11.80
N ALA A 279 -10.13 8.05 -12.64
CA ALA A 279 -9.66 9.43 -12.67
C ALA A 279 -9.89 10.12 -11.31
N THR A 280 -8.87 10.75 -10.74
CA THR A 280 -8.92 11.37 -9.39
C THR A 280 -9.02 12.89 -9.41
N ASP A 281 -8.55 13.54 -10.48
CA ASP A 281 -8.55 15.00 -10.62
C ASP A 281 -9.59 15.45 -11.66
N THR A 282 -10.11 16.67 -11.47
CA THR A 282 -11.01 17.33 -12.43
C THR A 282 -10.28 17.75 -13.69
N ARG A 283 -8.96 18.00 -13.60
CA ARG A 283 -8.12 18.27 -14.77
C ARG A 283 -7.68 16.98 -15.43
N THR A 284 -8.11 16.79 -16.68
CA THR A 284 -7.90 15.56 -17.46
C THR A 284 -6.43 15.26 -17.71
N ASP A 285 -5.60 16.27 -17.99
CA ASP A 285 -4.16 16.13 -18.24
C ASP A 285 -3.40 15.55 -17.04
N VAL A 286 -3.69 16.07 -15.84
CA VAL A 286 -3.06 15.61 -14.59
C VAL A 286 -3.58 14.23 -14.20
N SER A 287 -4.88 14.01 -14.34
CA SER A 287 -5.51 12.73 -14.04
C SER A 287 -4.98 11.62 -14.95
N ASP A 288 -4.94 11.84 -16.26
CA ASP A 288 -4.43 10.86 -17.24
C ASP A 288 -2.94 10.56 -17.02
N ALA A 289 -2.14 11.57 -16.66
CA ALA A 289 -0.74 11.36 -16.29
C ALA A 289 -0.61 10.50 -15.02
N ALA A 290 -1.50 10.66 -14.04
CA ALA A 290 -1.54 9.83 -12.84
C ALA A 290 -1.99 8.38 -13.15
N VAL A 291 -2.98 8.21 -14.04
CA VAL A 291 -3.42 6.89 -14.53
C VAL A 291 -2.27 6.18 -15.25
N LEU A 292 -1.56 6.89 -16.13
CA LEU A 292 -0.43 6.33 -16.89
C LEU A 292 0.71 5.92 -15.97
N ARG A 293 1.03 6.76 -14.98
CA ARG A 293 2.03 6.43 -13.96
C ARG A 293 1.62 5.22 -13.13
N THR A 294 0.37 5.15 -12.71
CA THR A 294 -0.17 4.01 -11.97
C THR A 294 -0.05 2.73 -12.80
N LEU A 295 -0.38 2.80 -14.09
CA LEU A 295 -0.24 1.67 -15.01
C LEU A 295 1.22 1.20 -15.14
N LEU A 296 2.16 2.13 -15.28
CA LEU A 296 3.60 1.81 -15.29
C LEU A 296 4.07 1.21 -13.95
N THR A 297 3.56 1.71 -12.83
CA THR A 297 3.85 1.15 -11.51
C THR A 297 3.32 -0.28 -11.39
N ILE A 298 2.12 -0.56 -11.89
CA ILE A 298 1.53 -1.91 -11.95
C ILE A 298 2.42 -2.85 -12.79
N GLN A 299 2.89 -2.40 -13.95
CA GLN A 299 3.80 -3.17 -14.80
C GLN A 299 5.16 -3.42 -14.15
N SER A 300 5.61 -2.51 -13.27
CA SER A 300 6.88 -2.64 -12.54
C SER A 300 6.82 -3.63 -11.36
N LEU A 301 5.64 -4.18 -11.04
CA LEU A 301 5.49 -5.16 -9.96
C LEU A 301 6.21 -6.47 -10.31
N ARG A 302 6.98 -6.99 -9.36
CA ARG A 302 7.86 -8.16 -9.57
C ARG A 302 7.11 -9.44 -9.90
N ASP A 303 5.93 -9.62 -9.31
CA ASP A 303 5.14 -10.84 -9.43
C ASP A 303 4.23 -10.84 -10.67
N GLY A 304 4.23 -9.73 -11.43
CA GLY A 304 3.29 -9.49 -12.53
C GLY A 304 1.84 -9.37 -12.03
N VAL A 305 0.95 -8.93 -12.92
CA VAL A 305 -0.50 -8.91 -12.64
C VAL A 305 -1.17 -9.99 -13.47
N ARG A 306 -1.96 -10.85 -12.81
CA ARG A 306 -2.74 -11.91 -13.46
C ARG A 306 -4.06 -11.40 -14.02
N GLY A 307 -4.59 -10.35 -13.43
CA GLY A 307 -5.89 -9.78 -13.77
C GLY A 307 -5.87 -8.80 -14.94
N HIS A 308 -7.07 -8.35 -15.32
CA HIS A 308 -7.27 -7.31 -16.32
C HIS A 308 -7.22 -5.92 -15.69
N VAL A 309 -6.61 -4.97 -16.37
CA VAL A 309 -6.58 -3.57 -15.93
C VAL A 309 -7.54 -2.75 -16.78
N VAL A 310 -8.48 -2.07 -16.15
CA VAL A 310 -9.40 -1.14 -16.81
C VAL A 310 -9.04 0.27 -16.35
N ALA A 311 -8.77 1.18 -17.28
CA ALA A 311 -8.37 2.55 -16.97
C ALA A 311 -9.36 3.56 -17.55
N ASP A 312 -9.88 4.45 -16.71
CA ASP A 312 -10.68 5.60 -17.13
C ASP A 312 -9.75 6.73 -17.58
N VAL A 313 -9.82 7.09 -18.86
CA VAL A 313 -8.97 8.11 -19.50
C VAL A 313 -9.85 9.27 -19.95
N GLY A 314 -9.49 10.48 -19.55
CA GLY A 314 -10.20 11.71 -19.87
C GLY A 314 -10.02 12.13 -21.33
N ASP A 315 -8.78 12.12 -21.83
CA ASP A 315 -8.44 12.62 -23.16
C ASP A 315 -8.13 11.51 -24.19
N THR A 316 -8.61 11.69 -25.43
CA THR A 316 -8.40 10.75 -26.53
C THR A 316 -6.94 10.72 -26.94
N ASP A 317 -6.23 11.84 -26.83
CA ASP A 317 -4.83 11.93 -27.23
C ASP A 317 -3.94 11.07 -26.33
N ASN A 318 -4.26 11.01 -25.03
CA ASN A 318 -3.54 10.19 -24.06
C ASN A 318 -3.84 8.69 -24.20
N ASN A 319 -4.97 8.31 -24.82
CA ASN A 319 -5.33 6.92 -25.07
C ASN A 319 -4.27 6.21 -25.95
N MET A 320 -3.67 6.91 -26.92
CA MET A 320 -2.60 6.32 -27.74
C MET A 320 -1.39 5.91 -26.88
N LEU A 321 -1.01 6.73 -25.91
CA LEU A 321 0.11 6.44 -25.00
C LEU A 321 -0.21 5.21 -24.14
N MET A 322 -1.43 5.14 -23.61
CA MET A 322 -1.89 3.97 -22.84
C MET A 322 -1.81 2.70 -23.68
N LYS A 323 -2.28 2.71 -24.92
CA LYS A 323 -2.22 1.55 -25.83
C LYS A 323 -0.80 1.09 -26.13
N VAL A 324 0.16 2.02 -26.27
CA VAL A 324 1.58 1.67 -26.45
C VAL A 324 2.13 0.98 -25.20
N VAL A 325 1.77 1.49 -24.01
CA VAL A 325 2.14 0.89 -22.73
C VAL A 325 1.51 -0.50 -22.55
N SER A 326 0.27 -0.68 -23.00
CA SER A 326 -0.40 -1.99 -23.03
C SER A 326 0.28 -2.96 -23.98
N ALA A 327 0.66 -2.52 -25.18
CA ALA A 327 1.28 -3.39 -26.19
C ALA A 327 2.69 -3.87 -25.81
N THR A 328 3.35 -3.18 -24.89
CA THR A 328 4.72 -3.50 -24.43
C THR A 328 4.71 -4.51 -23.27
N SER A 329 3.55 -4.78 -22.68
CA SER A 329 3.43 -5.61 -21.47
C SER A 329 2.47 -6.78 -21.68
N ASP A 330 2.68 -7.86 -20.93
CA ASP A 330 1.79 -9.03 -20.93
C ASP A 330 0.44 -8.78 -20.21
N VAL A 331 0.26 -7.59 -19.62
CA VAL A 331 -0.96 -7.20 -18.91
C VAL A 331 -2.01 -6.71 -19.91
N VAL A 332 -3.20 -7.30 -19.86
CA VAL A 332 -4.34 -6.84 -20.67
C VAL A 332 -4.89 -5.55 -20.06
N VAL A 333 -4.72 -4.45 -20.78
CA VAL A 333 -5.18 -3.12 -20.36
C VAL A 333 -6.24 -2.62 -21.33
N GLU A 334 -7.42 -2.32 -20.80
CA GLU A 334 -8.52 -1.72 -21.52
C GLU A 334 -8.74 -0.28 -21.07
N THR A 335 -8.79 0.65 -22.02
CA THR A 335 -9.04 2.07 -21.73
C THR A 335 -10.48 2.40 -22.04
N ILE A 336 -11.17 3.03 -21.08
CA ILE A 336 -12.52 3.55 -21.25
C ILE A 336 -12.46 5.08 -21.20
N MET A 337 -13.23 5.73 -22.07
CA MET A 337 -13.34 7.17 -22.13
C MET A 337 -14.72 7.61 -21.63
N THR A 338 -14.88 7.67 -20.31
CA THR A 338 -16.21 7.81 -19.69
C THR A 338 -16.94 9.07 -20.18
N HIS A 339 -16.27 10.22 -20.23
CA HIS A 339 -16.86 11.47 -20.72
C HIS A 339 -17.33 11.40 -22.18
N GLN A 340 -16.60 10.71 -23.04
CA GLN A 340 -16.98 10.57 -24.46
C GLN A 340 -18.19 9.64 -24.62
N VAL A 341 -18.21 8.52 -23.88
CA VAL A 341 -19.34 7.57 -23.91
C VAL A 341 -20.61 8.26 -23.39
N LEU A 342 -20.51 8.94 -22.24
CA LEU A 342 -21.63 9.70 -21.66
C LEU A 342 -22.13 10.79 -22.61
N GLY A 343 -21.23 11.57 -23.22
CA GLY A 343 -21.61 12.60 -24.19
C GLY A 343 -22.38 12.03 -25.39
N ARG A 344 -21.94 10.87 -25.92
CA ARG A 344 -22.65 10.18 -27.01
C ARG A 344 -24.02 9.68 -26.58
N LEU A 345 -24.13 9.09 -25.38
CA LEU A 345 -25.40 8.64 -24.82
C LEU A 345 -26.39 9.81 -24.69
N ILE A 346 -25.95 10.97 -24.17
CA ILE A 346 -26.78 12.17 -24.04
C ILE A 346 -27.30 12.63 -25.41
N VAL A 347 -26.45 12.67 -26.43
CA VAL A 347 -26.87 13.05 -27.80
C VAL A 347 -27.88 12.05 -28.35
N MET A 348 -27.68 10.75 -28.16
CA MET A 348 -28.61 9.71 -28.62
C MET A 348 -29.97 9.81 -27.91
N CYS A 349 -29.97 9.97 -26.59
CA CYS A 349 -31.17 10.13 -25.79
C CYS A 349 -31.90 11.44 -26.09
N SER A 350 -31.18 12.52 -26.44
CA SER A 350 -31.81 13.79 -26.85
C SER A 350 -32.63 13.66 -28.13
N ARG A 351 -32.25 12.74 -29.03
CA ARG A 351 -32.98 12.46 -30.27
C ARG A 351 -34.12 11.47 -30.07
N SER A 352 -34.03 10.63 -29.06
CA SER A 352 -35.02 9.58 -28.79
C SER A 352 -35.05 9.32 -27.29
N PRO A 353 -35.93 10.02 -26.54
CA PRO A 353 -35.96 9.95 -25.08
C PRO A 353 -36.15 8.53 -24.54
N SER A 354 -36.90 7.68 -25.26
CA SER A 354 -37.10 6.27 -24.90
C SER A 354 -35.82 5.44 -24.86
N LEU A 355 -34.75 5.84 -25.57
CA LEU A 355 -33.45 5.16 -25.51
C LEU A 355 -32.78 5.34 -24.14
N ALA A 356 -33.10 6.40 -23.39
CA ALA A 356 -32.53 6.60 -22.06
C ALA A 356 -32.90 5.45 -21.11
N ASN A 357 -34.17 5.01 -21.16
CA ASN A 357 -34.63 3.87 -20.36
C ASN A 357 -33.92 2.58 -20.78
N VAL A 358 -33.81 2.36 -22.09
CA VAL A 358 -33.14 1.17 -22.64
C VAL A 358 -31.67 1.13 -22.24
N TYR A 359 -30.93 2.24 -22.35
CA TYR A 359 -29.53 2.29 -21.93
C TYR A 359 -29.36 2.23 -20.42
N GLY A 360 -30.32 2.76 -19.65
CA GLY A 360 -30.32 2.65 -18.19
C GLY A 360 -30.43 1.20 -17.72
N GLU A 361 -31.24 0.39 -18.41
CA GLU A 361 -31.40 -1.04 -18.12
C GLU A 361 -30.22 -1.87 -18.67
N LEU A 362 -29.78 -1.62 -19.90
CA LEU A 362 -28.71 -2.40 -20.55
C LEU A 362 -27.30 -2.18 -19.98
N LEU A 363 -27.01 -1.01 -19.40
CA LEU A 363 -25.66 -0.68 -18.90
C LEU A 363 -25.49 -0.98 -17.40
N GLY A 364 -26.57 -1.34 -16.70
CA GLY A 364 -26.53 -1.80 -15.32
C GLY A 364 -26.46 -3.32 -15.21
N PHE A 365 -26.20 -3.81 -14.00
CA PHE A 365 -26.31 -5.21 -13.60
C PHE A 365 -27.66 -5.49 -12.90
N ASP A 366 -28.71 -4.78 -13.34
CA ASP A 366 -30.07 -4.95 -12.82
C ASP A 366 -30.96 -5.42 -13.98
N GLY A 367 -31.42 -6.66 -13.91
CA GLY A 367 -32.20 -7.29 -14.97
C GLY A 367 -31.36 -7.97 -16.04
N ASN A 368 -31.49 -7.53 -17.30
CA ASN A 368 -30.89 -8.22 -18.44
C ASN A 368 -29.46 -7.77 -18.74
N GLU A 369 -28.53 -8.72 -18.80
CA GLU A 369 -27.10 -8.51 -18.97
C GLU A 369 -26.52 -9.14 -20.24
N PHE A 370 -25.33 -8.69 -20.63
CA PHE A 370 -24.61 -9.22 -21.78
C PHE A 370 -23.74 -10.41 -21.38
N TYR A 371 -24.02 -11.57 -21.99
CA TYR A 371 -23.19 -12.76 -21.82
C TYR A 371 -22.60 -13.20 -23.16
N ALA A 372 -21.38 -13.71 -23.11
CA ALA A 372 -20.69 -14.28 -24.26
C ALA A 372 -20.22 -15.70 -23.91
N GLN A 373 -20.74 -16.69 -24.63
CA GLN A 373 -20.38 -18.08 -24.40
C GLN A 373 -20.28 -18.84 -25.72
N ALA A 374 -19.30 -19.75 -25.81
CA ALA A 374 -19.18 -20.66 -26.93
C ALA A 374 -20.11 -21.86 -26.73
N TRP A 375 -20.89 -22.18 -27.77
CA TRP A 375 -21.84 -23.27 -27.77
C TRP A 375 -21.52 -24.23 -28.93
N PRO A 376 -20.89 -25.38 -28.66
CA PRO A 376 -20.54 -26.35 -29.70
C PRO A 376 -21.76 -26.86 -30.48
N ASP A 377 -22.93 -26.95 -29.82
CA ASP A 377 -24.19 -27.45 -30.40
C ASP A 377 -24.82 -26.49 -31.43
N LEU A 378 -24.32 -25.25 -31.51
CA LEU A 378 -24.82 -24.20 -32.42
C LEU A 378 -23.88 -23.94 -33.60
N GLU A 379 -22.80 -24.71 -33.72
CA GLU A 379 -21.85 -24.58 -34.83
C GLU A 379 -22.49 -24.89 -36.19
N GLY A 380 -22.15 -24.08 -37.20
CA GLY A 380 -22.67 -24.25 -38.56
C GLY A 380 -24.07 -23.69 -38.80
N LEU A 381 -24.83 -23.35 -37.74
CA LEU A 381 -26.10 -22.66 -37.86
C LEU A 381 -25.91 -21.21 -38.31
N THR A 382 -26.94 -20.69 -38.99
CA THR A 382 -26.96 -19.28 -39.38
C THR A 382 -27.43 -18.40 -38.22
N PHE A 383 -26.91 -17.18 -38.12
CA PHE A 383 -27.29 -16.24 -37.06
C PHE A 383 -28.80 -16.01 -36.99
N GLY A 384 -29.50 -16.02 -38.14
CA GLY A 384 -30.96 -15.90 -38.18
C GLY A 384 -31.70 -17.03 -37.47
N GLN A 385 -31.13 -18.23 -37.41
CA GLN A 385 -31.72 -19.40 -36.73
C GLN A 385 -31.45 -19.40 -35.23
N LEU A 386 -30.46 -18.63 -34.74
CA LEU A 386 -30.14 -18.59 -33.31
C LEU A 386 -31.28 -18.00 -32.49
N ALA A 387 -32.02 -17.03 -33.04
CA ALA A 387 -33.16 -16.43 -32.36
C ALA A 387 -34.27 -17.45 -32.03
N ASP A 388 -34.42 -18.50 -32.84
CA ASP A 388 -35.41 -19.56 -32.60
C ASP A 388 -34.92 -20.60 -31.58
N ARG A 389 -33.63 -20.58 -31.24
CA ARG A 389 -32.98 -21.58 -30.36
C ARG A 389 -32.83 -21.11 -28.93
N PHE A 390 -32.90 -19.81 -28.67
CA PHE A 390 -32.89 -19.24 -27.33
C PHE A 390 -34.30 -18.76 -26.97
N ALA A 391 -34.94 -19.44 -26.02
CA ALA A 391 -36.26 -19.03 -25.53
C ALA A 391 -36.15 -17.88 -24.51
N ASP A 392 -35.16 -17.97 -23.63
CA ASP A 392 -34.97 -17.07 -22.49
C ASP A 392 -33.80 -16.07 -22.71
N ALA A 393 -33.27 -15.97 -23.93
CA ALA A 393 -32.20 -15.05 -24.26
C ALA A 393 -32.30 -14.51 -25.70
N ILE A 394 -31.80 -13.30 -25.92
CA ILE A 394 -31.84 -12.64 -27.23
C ILE A 394 -30.42 -12.59 -27.81
N PRO A 395 -30.12 -13.34 -28.89
CA PRO A 395 -28.82 -13.25 -29.54
C PRO A 395 -28.68 -11.92 -30.29
N ILE A 396 -27.65 -11.15 -29.93
CA ILE A 396 -27.39 -9.81 -30.50
C ILE A 396 -26.11 -9.76 -31.33
N GLY A 397 -25.21 -10.71 -31.15
CA GLY A 397 -23.90 -10.69 -31.81
C GLY A 397 -23.12 -11.97 -31.69
N VAL A 398 -21.92 -11.96 -32.28
CA VAL A 398 -20.96 -13.07 -32.22
C VAL A 398 -19.58 -12.47 -32.00
N LYS A 399 -18.83 -13.00 -31.03
CA LYS A 399 -17.41 -12.73 -30.83
C LYS A 399 -16.63 -13.86 -31.49
N SER A 400 -15.84 -13.51 -32.51
CA SER A 400 -15.09 -14.52 -33.24
C SER A 400 -13.92 -15.05 -32.41
N SER A 401 -13.39 -16.22 -32.75
CA SER A 401 -12.18 -16.79 -32.14
C SER A 401 -10.96 -15.85 -32.19
N ASP A 402 -10.91 -14.93 -33.16
CA ASP A 402 -9.92 -13.85 -33.25
C ASP A 402 -10.12 -12.73 -32.20
N GLY A 403 -11.09 -12.85 -31.29
CA GLY A 403 -11.46 -11.85 -30.28
C GLY A 403 -12.31 -10.68 -30.81
N LYS A 404 -12.60 -10.62 -32.11
CA LYS A 404 -13.40 -9.54 -32.71
C LYS A 404 -14.89 -9.70 -32.43
N VAL A 405 -15.47 -8.69 -31.78
CA VAL A 405 -16.90 -8.59 -31.52
C VAL A 405 -17.64 -8.06 -32.75
N HIS A 406 -18.64 -8.81 -33.22
CA HIS A 406 -19.55 -8.40 -34.28
C HIS A 406 -20.98 -8.34 -33.73
N LEU A 407 -21.44 -7.12 -33.44
CA LEU A 407 -22.84 -6.87 -33.11
C LEU A 407 -23.67 -6.81 -34.39
N ARG A 408 -24.86 -7.41 -34.35
CA ARG A 408 -25.80 -7.52 -35.48
C ARG A 408 -25.13 -8.05 -36.78
N PRO A 409 -24.54 -9.25 -36.76
CA PRO A 409 -24.00 -9.83 -37.99
C PRO A 409 -25.12 -10.10 -39.02
N PRO A 410 -24.78 -10.26 -40.31
CA PRO A 410 -25.74 -10.67 -41.32
C PRO A 410 -26.44 -11.97 -40.93
N ARG A 411 -27.75 -12.09 -41.16
CA ARG A 411 -28.54 -13.30 -40.82
C ARG A 411 -28.00 -14.58 -41.44
N SER A 412 -27.29 -14.49 -42.57
CA SER A 412 -26.66 -15.60 -43.29
C SER A 412 -25.29 -16.02 -42.73
N ARG A 413 -24.70 -15.24 -41.82
CA ARG A 413 -23.41 -15.58 -41.21
C ARG A 413 -23.57 -16.86 -40.41
N LYS A 414 -22.70 -17.83 -40.66
CA LYS A 414 -22.64 -19.07 -39.89
C LYS A 414 -21.77 -18.89 -38.65
N VAL A 415 -22.16 -19.53 -37.56
CA VAL A 415 -21.34 -19.67 -36.35
C VAL A 415 -20.19 -20.63 -36.65
N LYS A 416 -18.96 -20.20 -36.43
CA LYS A 416 -17.77 -21.06 -36.61
C LYS A 416 -17.40 -21.73 -35.28
N HIS A 417 -16.59 -22.78 -35.37
CA HIS A 417 -16.01 -23.44 -34.20
C HIS A 417 -15.21 -22.43 -33.35
N GLY A 418 -15.54 -22.36 -32.06
CA GLY A 418 -14.92 -21.42 -31.12
C GLY A 418 -15.42 -19.97 -31.21
N ASP A 419 -16.45 -19.68 -32.01
CA ASP A 419 -17.14 -18.39 -31.93
C ASP A 419 -18.02 -18.37 -30.66
N GLU A 420 -17.92 -17.29 -29.87
CA GLU A 420 -18.79 -17.03 -28.72
C GLU A 420 -20.03 -16.27 -29.20
N ILE A 421 -21.23 -16.73 -28.80
CA ILE A 421 -22.48 -16.03 -29.12
C ILE A 421 -22.73 -15.02 -28.01
N ILE A 422 -22.98 -13.77 -28.41
CA ILE A 422 -23.33 -12.69 -27.50
C ILE A 422 -24.84 -12.63 -27.38
N VAL A 423 -25.35 -12.87 -26.18
CA VAL A 423 -26.77 -12.86 -25.86
C VAL A 423 -27.08 -11.81 -24.79
N LEU A 424 -28.33 -11.38 -24.78
CA LEU A 424 -28.93 -10.61 -23.69
C LEU A 424 -29.85 -11.55 -22.89
N ALA A 425 -29.59 -11.73 -21.60
CA ALA A 425 -30.32 -12.63 -20.71
C ALA A 425 -30.32 -12.11 -19.27
N GLU A 426 -31.25 -12.56 -18.43
CA GLU A 426 -31.34 -12.12 -17.02
C GLU A 426 -30.18 -12.62 -16.15
N ASP A 427 -29.71 -13.85 -16.36
CA ASP A 427 -28.58 -14.43 -15.63
C ASP A 427 -27.85 -15.45 -16.49
N ASN A 428 -26.58 -15.73 -16.18
CA ASN A 428 -25.73 -16.67 -16.93
C ASN A 428 -26.28 -18.11 -16.89
N ASP A 429 -26.97 -18.48 -15.81
CA ASP A 429 -27.51 -19.84 -15.63
C ASP A 429 -28.93 -20.00 -16.19
N THR A 430 -29.59 -18.90 -16.57
CA THR A 430 -31.02 -18.87 -16.95
C THR A 430 -31.25 -19.27 -18.41
N TYR A 431 -30.24 -19.19 -19.28
CA TYR A 431 -30.40 -19.50 -20.71
C TYR A 431 -29.61 -20.73 -21.13
N LYS A 432 -30.29 -21.63 -21.85
CA LYS A 432 -29.66 -22.74 -22.57
C LYS A 432 -30.28 -22.83 -23.96
N PRO A 433 -29.49 -23.15 -25.00
CA PRO A 433 -30.06 -23.41 -26.31
C PRO A 433 -30.99 -24.62 -26.22
N SER A 434 -32.20 -24.49 -26.76
CA SER A 434 -33.10 -25.63 -26.91
C SER A 434 -32.44 -26.65 -27.85
N ASN A 435 -32.38 -27.91 -27.43
CA ASN A 435 -32.02 -28.99 -28.37
C ASN A 435 -33.19 -29.13 -29.35
N ALA A 436 -32.88 -29.00 -30.65
CA ALA A 436 -33.85 -29.14 -31.72
C ALA A 436 -34.52 -30.52 -31.71
#